data_AF-A0A1T4NY01-F1
#
_entry.id   AF-A0A1T4NY01-F1
#
_cell.length_a   1.000
_cell.length_b   1.000
_cell.length_c   1.000
_cell.angle_alpha   90.00
_cell.angle_beta   90.00
_cell.angle_gamma   90.00
#
_symmetry.space_group_name_H-M   'P 1'
#
loop_
_entity.id
_entity.type
_entity.pdbx_description
1 polymer ?
#
loop_
_entity_poly.entity_id
_entity_poly.type
_entity_poly.pdbx_seq_one_letter_code
_entity_poly.pdbx_strand_id
1 'polypeptide(L)'
;MSNESTTLPYSRIILSICYFLIVPVFSPLINMIIQNSLISYTFAVSLSGLLLMIQNWDLLAIHGNRFKDDYKEAIFFTIIGILIMSFLVWANTNYLNAFLPLIAKESLQAFSWFIVPILIINTFVFAMNYVIVFKCVTDRLKLKHAEAVVILLSGFIFALLFTVTYIPFDMIAWLKGYLFYFVITIIISYLYNQTHSFLPGMFSLGFVLLLFNLLNYFVA
;
A
#
# COMPACT_ATOMS: atom_id res chain seq x y z
N MET A 1 17.49 -24.80 7.90
CA MET A 1 17.25 -23.81 6.82
C MET A 1 18.10 -22.59 7.13
N SER A 2 18.90 -22.12 6.17
CA SER A 2 19.89 -21.06 6.39
C SER A 2 19.22 -19.77 6.87
N ASN A 3 19.70 -19.26 8.01
CA ASN A 3 19.38 -17.96 8.59
C ASN A 3 20.00 -16.84 7.74
N GLU A 4 19.58 -16.68 6.49
CA GLU A 4 20.00 -15.53 5.70
C GLU A 4 19.10 -14.34 6.02
N SER A 5 19.45 -13.61 7.09
CA SER A 5 19.01 -12.23 7.26
C SER A 5 19.82 -11.32 6.32
N THR A 6 19.65 -11.49 5.01
CA THR A 6 20.30 -10.65 4.01
C THR A 6 19.56 -9.31 3.93
N THR A 7 20.08 -8.34 4.66
CA THR A 7 19.61 -6.95 4.64
C THR A 7 19.67 -6.42 3.20
N LEU A 8 18.59 -5.82 2.70
CA LEU A 8 18.49 -5.41 1.30
C LEU A 8 19.56 -4.36 0.93
N PRO A 9 20.23 -4.45 -0.23
CA PRO A 9 21.21 -3.44 -0.65
C PRO A 9 20.53 -2.10 -0.91
N TYR A 10 21.22 -0.98 -0.62
CA TYR A 10 20.66 0.37 -0.80
C TYR A 10 20.19 0.65 -2.23
N SER A 11 20.89 0.10 -3.24
CA SER A 11 20.48 0.22 -4.64
C SER A 11 19.07 -0.32 -4.90
N ARG A 12 18.72 -1.45 -4.27
CA ARG A 12 17.39 -2.05 -4.38
C ARG A 12 16.32 -1.24 -3.66
N ILE A 13 16.67 -0.60 -2.54
CA ILE A 13 15.78 0.33 -1.82
C ILE A 13 15.49 1.55 -2.69
N ILE A 14 16.53 2.20 -3.21
CA ILE A 14 16.43 3.38 -4.08
C ILE A 14 15.60 3.05 -5.33
N LEU A 15 15.88 1.93 -6.00
CA LEU A 15 15.15 1.52 -7.19
C LEU A 15 13.67 1.24 -6.90
N SER A 16 13.35 0.66 -5.74
CA SER A 16 11.96 0.45 -5.32
C SER A 16 11.23 1.78 -5.07
N ILE A 17 11.91 2.77 -4.48
CA ILE A 17 11.36 4.14 -4.36
C ILE A 17 11.15 4.76 -5.74
N CYS A 18 12.09 4.62 -6.68
CA CYS A 18 11.93 5.13 -8.04
C CYS A 18 10.72 4.51 -8.75
N TYR A 19 10.50 3.20 -8.60
CA TYR A 19 9.31 2.55 -9.15
C TYR A 19 8.03 3.00 -8.46
N PHE A 20 8.07 3.29 -7.16
CA PHE A 20 6.94 3.85 -6.44
C PHE A 20 6.55 5.26 -6.93
N LEU A 21 7.53 6.06 -7.34
CA LEU A 21 7.36 7.40 -7.91
C LEU A 21 6.77 7.39 -9.33
N ILE A 22 6.76 6.23 -10.02
CA ILE A 22 6.13 6.13 -11.34
C ILE A 22 4.67 6.55 -11.28
N VAL A 23 3.92 6.20 -10.23
CA VAL A 23 2.49 6.53 -10.16
C VAL A 23 2.24 8.05 -10.19
N PRO A 24 2.76 8.85 -9.24
CA PRO A 24 2.52 10.30 -9.25
C PRO A 24 3.17 11.03 -10.43
N VAL A 25 4.23 10.49 -11.04
CA VAL A 25 4.93 11.14 -12.18
C VAL A 25 4.31 10.77 -13.52
N PHE A 26 4.06 9.49 -13.78
CA PHE A 26 3.60 9.02 -15.09
C PHE A 26 2.09 9.15 -15.24
N SER A 27 1.30 9.02 -14.18
CA SER A 27 -0.17 9.14 -14.29
C SER A 27 -0.59 10.48 -14.90
N PRO A 28 -0.07 11.65 -14.46
CA PRO A 28 -0.39 12.92 -15.12
C PRO A 28 0.10 13.01 -16.56
N LEU A 29 1.30 12.49 -16.87
CA LEU A 29 1.86 12.51 -18.23
C LEU A 29 1.02 11.69 -19.21
N ILE A 30 0.58 10.51 -18.79
CA ILE A 30 -0.30 9.66 -19.60
C ILE A 30 -1.67 10.32 -19.76
N ASN A 31 -2.16 10.99 -18.71
CA ASN A 31 -3.45 11.67 -18.76
C ASN A 31 -3.45 12.84 -19.77
N MET A 32 -2.31 13.46 -20.06
CA MET A 32 -2.21 14.46 -21.14
C MET A 32 -2.50 13.86 -22.53
N ILE A 33 -2.31 12.56 -22.71
CA ILE A 33 -2.51 11.85 -23.99
C ILE A 33 -3.88 11.18 -24.02
N ILE A 34 -4.22 10.40 -22.98
CA ILE A 34 -5.45 9.59 -22.94
C ILE A 34 -6.66 10.43 -22.53
N GLN A 35 -6.46 11.54 -21.83
CA GLN A 35 -7.52 12.40 -21.29
C GLN A 35 -8.51 11.64 -20.39
N ASN A 36 -8.04 10.59 -19.72
CA ASN A 36 -8.80 9.83 -18.75
C ASN A 36 -7.93 9.53 -17.52
N SER A 37 -8.23 10.19 -16.40
CA SER A 37 -7.42 10.12 -15.18
C SER A 37 -7.43 8.72 -14.56
N LEU A 38 -8.57 8.02 -14.59
CA LEU A 38 -8.72 6.67 -14.05
C LEU A 38 -7.86 5.66 -14.82
N ILE A 39 -7.93 5.66 -16.16
CA ILE A 39 -7.10 4.77 -16.98
C ILE A 39 -5.62 5.07 -16.75
N SER A 40 -5.26 6.35 -16.76
CA SER A 40 -3.86 6.79 -16.63
C SER A 40 -3.26 6.36 -15.29
N TYR A 41 -4.02 6.53 -14.21
CA TYR A 41 -3.64 6.09 -12.88
C TYR A 41 -3.58 4.56 -12.77
N THR A 42 -4.60 3.86 -13.29
CA THR A 42 -4.66 2.38 -13.31
C THR A 42 -3.45 1.79 -14.04
N PHE A 43 -3.07 2.36 -15.18
CA PHE A 43 -1.89 1.96 -15.92
C PHE A 43 -0.60 2.22 -15.11
N ALA A 44 -0.44 3.42 -14.54
CA ALA A 44 0.76 3.78 -13.80
C ALA A 44 0.94 2.91 -12.53
N VAL A 45 -0.14 2.60 -11.81
CA VAL A 45 -0.14 1.68 -10.66
C VAL A 45 0.23 0.26 -11.10
N SER A 46 -0.33 -0.22 -12.22
CA SER A 46 -0.01 -1.53 -12.79
C SER A 46 1.46 -1.65 -13.18
N LEU A 47 1.99 -0.64 -13.87
CA LEU A 47 3.39 -0.59 -14.29
C LEU A 47 4.33 -0.56 -13.07
N SER A 48 4.04 0.31 -12.10
CA SER A 48 4.79 0.38 -10.84
C SER A 48 4.80 -0.97 -10.12
N GLY A 49 3.64 -1.63 -10.03
CA GLY A 49 3.52 -2.93 -9.37
C GLY A 49 4.24 -4.05 -10.08
N LEU A 50 4.16 -4.11 -11.41
CA LEU A 50 4.92 -5.08 -12.19
C LEU A 50 6.43 -4.93 -11.97
N LEU A 51 6.94 -3.70 -12.03
CA LEU A 51 8.37 -3.43 -11.83
C LEU A 51 8.82 -3.75 -10.40
N LEU A 52 8.01 -3.41 -9.40
CA LEU A 52 8.26 -3.76 -8.00
C LEU A 52 8.26 -5.27 -7.78
N MET A 53 7.33 -6.01 -8.39
CA MET A 53 7.27 -7.47 -8.31
C MET A 53 8.50 -8.13 -8.91
N ILE A 54 8.88 -7.73 -10.13
CA ILE A 54 10.05 -8.30 -10.82
C ILE A 54 11.32 -8.02 -10.00
N GLN A 55 11.51 -6.78 -9.57
CA GLN A 55 12.69 -6.38 -8.80
C GLN A 55 12.74 -7.00 -7.40
N ASN A 56 11.58 -7.30 -6.80
CA ASN A 56 11.47 -7.80 -5.45
C ASN A 56 10.94 -9.24 -5.35
N TRP A 57 11.10 -10.03 -6.40
CA TRP A 57 10.56 -11.39 -6.48
C TRP A 57 11.03 -12.27 -5.32
N ASP A 58 12.32 -12.30 -5.00
CA ASP A 58 12.85 -13.11 -3.89
C ASP A 58 12.24 -12.73 -2.54
N LEU A 59 12.00 -11.43 -2.35
CA LEU A 59 11.40 -10.92 -1.13
C LEU A 59 9.94 -11.38 -1.02
N LEU A 60 9.18 -11.28 -2.12
CA LEU A 60 7.82 -11.81 -2.21
C LEU A 60 7.78 -13.32 -1.97
N ALA A 61 8.70 -14.08 -2.55
CA ALA A 61 8.78 -15.53 -2.39
C ALA A 61 9.05 -15.93 -0.93
N ILE A 62 10.00 -15.27 -0.26
CA ILE A 62 10.30 -15.51 1.17
C ILE A 62 9.06 -15.25 2.03
N HIS A 63 8.38 -14.13 1.82
CA HIS A 63 7.20 -13.77 2.61
C HIS A 63 5.96 -14.61 2.27
N GLY A 64 5.86 -15.09 1.02
CA GLY A 64 4.88 -16.09 0.60
C GLY A 64 5.08 -17.43 1.28
N ASN A 65 6.33 -17.90 1.38
CA ASN A 65 6.64 -19.14 2.09
C ASN A 65 6.32 -19.01 3.60
N ARG A 66 6.74 -17.92 4.26
CA ARG A 66 6.37 -17.67 5.67
C ARG A 66 4.87 -17.64 5.91
N PHE A 67 4.12 -16.99 5.00
CA PHE A 67 2.66 -16.98 5.08
C PHE A 67 2.07 -18.38 4.93
N LYS A 68 2.64 -19.23 4.07
CA LYS A 68 2.19 -20.60 3.86
C LYS A 68 2.53 -21.50 5.05
N ASP A 69 3.72 -21.35 5.59
CA ASP A 69 4.24 -22.16 6.71
C ASP A 69 3.38 -21.93 7.97
N ASP A 70 3.02 -20.67 8.26
CA ASP A 70 2.18 -20.28 9.41
C ASP A 70 0.82 -19.69 9.01
N TYR A 71 0.12 -20.33 8.05
CA TYR A 71 -1.08 -19.76 7.43
C TYR A 71 -2.22 -19.42 8.40
N LYS A 72 -2.38 -20.16 9.51
CA LYS A 72 -3.45 -19.91 10.48
C LYS A 72 -3.25 -18.58 11.18
N GLU A 73 -2.03 -18.33 11.65
CA GLU A 73 -1.64 -17.08 12.28
C GLU A 73 -1.70 -15.92 11.27
N ALA A 74 -1.19 -16.15 10.06
CA ALA A 74 -1.23 -15.15 9.00
C ALA A 74 -2.67 -14.74 8.62
N ILE A 75 -3.60 -15.69 8.50
CA ILE A 75 -5.02 -15.41 8.25
C ILE A 75 -5.65 -14.67 9.44
N PHE A 76 -5.39 -15.12 10.67
CA PHE A 76 -5.91 -14.48 11.88
C PHE A 76 -5.50 -13.00 11.96
N PHE A 77 -4.22 -12.69 11.75
CA PHE A 77 -3.75 -11.32 11.74
C PHE A 77 -4.21 -10.54 10.50
N THR A 78 -4.44 -11.18 9.36
CA THR A 78 -5.09 -10.54 8.21
C THR A 78 -6.51 -10.08 8.57
N ILE A 79 -7.29 -10.91 9.28
CA ILE A 79 -8.65 -10.55 9.72
C ILE A 79 -8.59 -9.37 10.71
N ILE A 80 -7.67 -9.40 11.68
CA ILE A 80 -7.45 -8.28 12.61
C ILE A 80 -7.11 -7.00 11.83
N GLY A 81 -6.21 -7.10 10.85
CA GLY A 81 -5.82 -5.99 9.99
C GLY A 81 -7.01 -5.41 9.24
N ILE A 82 -7.84 -6.25 8.63
CA ILE A 82 -9.08 -5.83 7.95
C ILE A 82 -9.97 -5.04 8.90
N LEU A 83 -10.26 -5.55 10.11
CA LEU A 83 -11.16 -4.89 11.06
C LEU A 83 -10.63 -3.50 11.48
N ILE A 84 -9.35 -3.42 11.87
CA ILE A 84 -8.75 -2.15 12.33
C ILE A 84 -8.65 -1.14 11.19
N MET A 85 -8.20 -1.58 10.00
CA MET A 85 -8.10 -0.69 8.83
C MET A 85 -9.48 -0.27 8.31
N SER A 86 -10.50 -1.13 8.35
CA SER A 86 -11.88 -0.75 8.01
C SER A 86 -12.39 0.36 8.92
N PHE A 87 -12.17 0.25 10.24
CA PHE A 87 -12.53 1.32 11.17
C PHE A 87 -11.76 2.62 10.87
N LEU A 88 -10.46 2.52 10.58
CA LEU A 88 -9.65 3.69 10.25
C LEU A 88 -10.07 4.37 8.94
N VAL A 89 -10.36 3.59 7.90
CA VAL A 89 -10.86 4.11 6.61
C VAL A 89 -12.24 4.73 6.79
N TRP A 90 -13.13 4.10 7.56
CA TRP A 90 -14.42 4.70 7.92
C TRP A 90 -14.25 6.05 8.64
N ALA A 91 -13.37 6.12 9.65
CA ALA A 91 -13.09 7.34 10.38
C ALA A 91 -12.48 8.41 9.47
N ASN A 92 -11.62 8.01 8.53
CA ASN A 92 -11.05 8.92 7.55
C ASN A 92 -12.14 9.53 6.66
N THR A 93 -13.04 8.71 6.11
CA THR A 93 -14.11 9.18 5.22
C THR A 93 -15.09 10.13 5.92
N ASN A 94 -15.31 9.98 7.23
CA ASN A 94 -16.28 10.81 7.97
C ASN A 94 -15.66 12.06 8.60
N TYR A 95 -14.38 12.03 8.98
CA TYR A 95 -13.78 13.10 9.81
C TYR A 95 -12.54 13.72 9.18
N LEU A 96 -11.52 12.92 8.86
CA LEU A 96 -10.23 13.45 8.42
C LEU A 96 -10.27 13.94 6.97
N ASN A 97 -10.95 13.21 6.09
CA ASN A 97 -10.97 13.43 4.64
C ASN A 97 -9.55 13.45 4.04
N ALA A 98 -8.66 12.57 4.52
CA ALA A 98 -7.36 12.38 3.91
C ALA A 98 -7.49 11.63 2.58
N PHE A 99 -6.50 11.81 1.70
CA PHE A 99 -6.47 11.14 0.40
C PHE A 99 -6.58 9.61 0.54
N LEU A 100 -7.45 9.02 -0.27
CA LEU A 100 -7.61 7.57 -0.45
C LEU A 100 -7.73 7.27 -1.95
N PRO A 101 -7.21 6.13 -2.42
CA PRO A 101 -7.41 5.67 -3.80
C PRO A 101 -8.84 5.09 -3.97
N LEU A 102 -9.86 5.89 -3.68
CA LEU A 102 -11.26 5.57 -3.96
C LEU A 102 -11.61 6.09 -5.36
N ILE A 103 -12.27 5.25 -6.15
CA ILE A 103 -12.67 5.56 -7.51
C ILE A 103 -14.10 6.14 -7.48
N ALA A 104 -14.30 7.26 -8.20
CA ALA A 104 -15.61 7.86 -8.38
C ALA A 104 -16.52 6.94 -9.23
N LYS A 105 -17.79 6.83 -8.83
CA LYS A 105 -18.77 5.94 -9.47
C LYS A 105 -18.96 6.26 -10.95
N GLU A 106 -19.02 7.54 -11.28
CA GLU A 106 -19.18 8.05 -12.65
C GLU A 106 -18.01 7.63 -13.54
N SER A 107 -16.80 7.57 -12.97
CA SER A 107 -15.61 7.15 -13.72
C SER A 107 -15.62 5.65 -14.07
N LEU A 108 -16.26 4.81 -13.25
CA LEU A 108 -16.36 3.37 -13.48
C LEU A 108 -17.47 3.00 -14.48
N GLN A 109 -18.55 3.78 -14.53
CA GLN A 109 -19.67 3.53 -15.44
C GLN A 109 -19.27 3.58 -16.92
N ALA A 110 -18.21 4.32 -17.25
CA ALA A 110 -17.64 4.34 -18.60
C ALA A 110 -16.98 3.01 -19.03
N PHE A 111 -16.77 2.06 -18.11
CA PHE A 111 -15.95 0.87 -18.32
C PHE A 111 -16.65 -0.45 -17.98
N SER A 112 -17.93 -0.60 -18.33
CA SER A 112 -18.81 -1.72 -17.93
C SER A 112 -18.13 -3.08 -17.72
N TRP A 113 -17.41 -3.61 -18.72
CA TRP A 113 -16.77 -4.93 -18.66
C TRP A 113 -15.41 -4.95 -17.92
N PHE A 114 -14.80 -3.78 -17.71
CA PHE A 114 -13.48 -3.61 -17.09
C PHE A 114 -13.55 -3.11 -15.64
N ILE A 115 -14.75 -2.93 -15.07
CA ILE A 115 -14.93 -2.47 -13.68
C ILE A 115 -14.16 -3.37 -12.70
N VAL A 116 -14.35 -4.69 -12.76
CA VAL A 116 -13.72 -5.62 -11.82
C VAL A 116 -12.17 -5.58 -11.92
N PRO A 117 -11.56 -5.70 -13.11
CA PRO A 117 -10.11 -5.51 -13.26
C PRO A 117 -9.60 -4.16 -12.74
N ILE A 118 -10.29 -3.05 -13.04
CA ILE A 118 -9.91 -1.71 -12.58
C ILE A 118 -9.95 -1.64 -11.05
N LEU A 119 -11.00 -2.18 -10.43
CA LEU A 119 -11.12 -2.24 -8.98
C LEU A 119 -9.99 -3.05 -8.35
N ILE A 120 -9.68 -4.23 -8.88
CA ILE A 120 -8.60 -5.08 -8.35
C ILE A 120 -7.24 -4.37 -8.46
N ILE A 121 -6.95 -3.74 -9.60
CA ILE A 121 -5.68 -3.01 -9.80
C ILE A 121 -5.55 -1.86 -8.81
N ASN A 122 -6.57 -1.01 -8.71
CA ASN A 122 -6.52 0.18 -7.86
C ASN A 122 -6.54 -0.13 -6.36
N THR A 123 -6.79 -1.38 -5.97
CA THR A 123 -6.89 -1.81 -4.57
C THR A 123 -5.72 -2.71 -4.21
N PHE A 124 -5.62 -3.90 -4.81
CA PHE A 124 -4.58 -4.87 -4.48
C PHE A 124 -3.20 -4.50 -5.05
N VAL A 125 -3.12 -4.01 -6.29
CA VAL A 125 -1.82 -3.59 -6.85
C VAL A 125 -1.33 -2.33 -6.13
N PHE A 126 -2.23 -1.40 -5.80
CA PHE A 126 -1.88 -0.27 -4.92
C PHE A 126 -1.36 -0.74 -3.55
N ALA A 127 -2.08 -1.65 -2.88
CA ALA A 127 -1.67 -2.17 -1.57
C ALA A 127 -0.33 -2.91 -1.64
N MET A 128 -0.10 -3.67 -2.71
CA MET A 128 1.17 -4.33 -2.99
C MET A 128 2.31 -3.30 -3.15
N ASN A 129 2.12 -2.26 -3.95
CA ASN A 129 3.11 -1.20 -4.12
C ASN A 129 3.46 -0.55 -2.79
N TYR A 130 2.43 -0.19 -2.02
CA TYR A 130 2.57 0.41 -0.71
C TYR A 130 3.40 -0.47 0.23
N VAL A 131 3.03 -1.75 0.37
CA VAL A 131 3.61 -2.65 1.36
C VAL A 131 5.01 -3.13 0.97
N ILE A 132 5.27 -3.39 -0.32
CA ILE A 132 6.62 -3.76 -0.79
C ILE A 132 7.59 -2.61 -0.54
N VAL A 133 7.23 -1.39 -0.95
CA VAL A 133 8.12 -0.23 -0.81
C VAL A 133 8.32 0.11 0.67
N PHE A 134 7.25 0.05 1.47
CA PHE A 134 7.33 0.13 2.93
C PHE A 134 8.39 -0.82 3.48
N LYS A 135 8.30 -2.10 3.12
CA LYS A 135 9.22 -3.11 3.63
C LYS A 135 10.65 -2.86 3.15
N CYS A 136 10.85 -2.44 1.89
CA CYS A 136 12.17 -2.13 1.37
C CYS A 136 12.82 -0.95 2.11
N VAL A 137 12.08 0.13 2.33
CA VAL A 137 12.56 1.34 3.01
C VAL A 137 12.91 1.07 4.47
N THR A 138 12.10 0.25 5.15
CA THR A 138 12.24 -0.01 6.58
C THR A 138 13.11 -1.23 6.90
N ASP A 139 13.60 -1.98 5.89
CA ASP A 139 14.36 -3.22 6.09
C ASP A 139 15.60 -3.05 6.98
N ARG A 140 16.23 -1.88 6.90
CA ARG A 140 17.45 -1.53 7.64
C ARG A 140 17.18 -0.99 9.04
N LEU A 141 15.92 -0.73 9.41
CA LEU A 141 15.54 -0.28 10.74
C LEU A 141 15.52 -1.48 11.70
N LYS A 142 16.69 -1.81 12.24
CA LYS A 142 16.87 -2.90 13.19
C LYS A 142 17.36 -2.34 14.52
N LEU A 143 16.43 -2.01 15.43
CA LEU A 143 16.75 -1.67 16.81
C LEU A 143 16.47 -2.89 17.70
N LYS A 144 17.53 -3.52 18.22
CA LYS A 144 17.39 -4.63 19.15
C LYS A 144 16.67 -4.15 20.42
N HIS A 145 15.67 -4.90 20.86
CA HIS A 145 14.89 -4.66 22.10
C HIS A 145 13.97 -3.43 22.10
N ALA A 146 13.65 -2.85 20.94
CA ALA A 146 12.77 -1.68 20.86
C ALA A 146 11.74 -1.80 19.72
N GLU A 147 10.96 -2.88 19.69
CA GLU A 147 9.97 -3.17 18.63
C GLU A 147 8.99 -2.02 18.42
N ALA A 148 8.44 -1.46 19.50
CA ALA A 148 7.54 -0.31 19.43
C ALA A 148 8.20 0.89 18.75
N VAL A 149 9.48 1.15 19.02
CA VAL A 149 10.23 2.25 18.39
C VAL A 149 10.45 1.97 16.91
N VAL A 150 10.76 0.72 16.53
CA VAL A 150 10.89 0.33 15.12
C VAL A 150 9.57 0.53 14.39
N ILE A 151 8.44 0.13 14.97
CA ILE A 151 7.10 0.32 14.41
C ILE A 151 6.80 1.81 14.21
N LEU A 152 7.05 2.64 15.23
CA LEU A 152 6.79 4.08 15.16
C LEU A 152 7.71 4.79 14.15
N LEU A 153 9.00 4.47 14.12
CA LEU A 153 9.95 5.05 13.15
C LEU A 153 9.62 4.63 11.71
N SER A 154 9.26 3.35 11.52
CA SER A 154 8.82 2.83 10.23
C SER A 154 7.57 3.58 9.75
N GLY A 155 6.62 3.79 10.67
CA GLY A 155 5.46 4.66 10.47
C GLY A 155 5.84 6.05 10.02
N PHE A 156 6.71 6.71 10.78
CA PHE A 156 7.12 8.09 10.56
C PHE A 156 7.77 8.28 9.19
N ILE A 157 8.76 7.44 8.87
CA ILE A 157 9.57 7.56 7.66
C ILE A 157 8.72 7.27 6.42
N PHE A 158 7.97 6.17 6.43
CA PHE A 158 7.24 5.76 5.23
C PHE A 158 5.99 6.62 4.98
N ALA A 159 5.29 7.06 6.04
CA ALA A 159 4.18 7.99 5.87
C ALA A 159 4.63 9.34 5.33
N LEU A 160 5.81 9.82 5.73
CA LEU A 160 6.40 11.04 5.17
C LEU A 160 6.71 10.85 3.68
N LEU A 161 7.37 9.75 3.31
CA LEU A 161 7.63 9.41 1.92
C LEU A 161 6.33 9.35 1.11
N PHE A 162 5.31 8.64 1.59
CA PHE A 162 4.02 8.53 0.92
C PHE A 162 3.37 9.91 0.72
N THR A 163 3.34 10.72 1.78
CA THR A 163 2.69 12.05 1.76
C THR A 163 3.35 12.96 0.73
N VAL A 164 4.68 13.06 0.74
CA VAL A 164 5.44 13.91 -0.19
C VAL A 164 5.29 13.45 -1.64
N THR A 165 4.96 12.18 -1.88
CA THR A 165 4.95 11.59 -3.22
C THR A 165 3.55 11.49 -3.84
N TYR A 166 2.52 11.13 -3.07
CA TYR A 166 1.17 10.89 -3.59
C TYR A 166 0.18 12.01 -3.29
N ILE A 167 0.46 12.88 -2.31
CA ILE A 167 -0.50 13.88 -1.87
C ILE A 167 -0.11 15.24 -2.47
N PRO A 168 -1.01 15.89 -3.23
CA PRO A 168 -0.75 17.22 -3.78
C PRO A 168 -0.29 18.20 -2.71
N PHE A 169 0.61 19.13 -3.09
CA PHE A 169 1.19 20.10 -2.17
C PHE A 169 0.12 21.08 -1.65
N ASP A 170 -0.48 20.72 -0.52
CA ASP A 170 -1.36 21.54 0.30
C ASP A 170 -1.12 21.17 1.76
N MET A 171 -0.86 22.15 2.63
CA MET A 171 -0.42 21.90 4.01
C MET A 171 -1.46 21.13 4.83
N ILE A 172 -2.76 21.39 4.61
CA ILE A 172 -3.84 20.72 5.32
C ILE A 172 -4.00 19.29 4.81
N ALA A 173 -3.98 19.10 3.49
CA ALA A 173 -4.03 17.78 2.86
C ALA A 173 -2.82 16.92 3.25
N TRP A 174 -1.63 17.52 3.32
CA TRP A 174 -0.40 16.87 3.77
C TRP A 174 -0.49 16.44 5.22
N LEU A 175 -0.95 17.31 6.13
CA LEU A 175 -1.10 16.95 7.54
C LEU A 175 -2.10 15.80 7.72
N LYS A 176 -3.28 15.91 7.11
CA LYS A 176 -4.32 14.86 7.17
C LYS A 176 -3.83 13.54 6.57
N GLY A 177 -3.21 13.62 5.41
CA GLY A 177 -2.58 12.52 4.70
C GLY A 177 -1.51 11.82 5.52
N TYR A 178 -0.56 12.60 6.05
CA TYR A 178 0.51 12.10 6.88
C TYR A 178 -0.02 11.36 8.11
N LEU A 179 -0.94 11.98 8.86
CA LEU A 179 -1.51 11.35 10.06
C LEU A 179 -2.25 10.05 9.73
N PHE A 180 -3.04 10.04 8.66
CA PHE A 180 -3.76 8.85 8.23
C PHE A 180 -2.81 7.72 7.82
N TYR A 181 -1.85 8.01 6.93
CA TYR A 181 -0.90 7.00 6.43
C TYR A 181 0.15 6.59 7.47
N PHE A 182 0.42 7.44 8.47
CA PHE A 182 1.22 7.09 9.64
C PHE A 182 0.59 5.95 10.43
N VAL A 183 -0.72 6.05 10.73
CA VAL A 183 -1.45 4.99 11.43
C VAL A 183 -1.56 3.73 10.57
N ILE A 184 -1.85 3.85 9.27
CA ILE A 184 -1.85 2.70 8.34
C ILE A 184 -0.51 1.98 8.37
N THR A 185 0.60 2.71 8.28
CA THR A 185 1.94 2.13 8.29
C THR A 185 2.26 1.47 9.63
N ILE A 186 1.86 2.06 10.76
CA ILE A 186 2.00 1.45 12.10
C ILE A 186 1.29 0.10 12.14
N ILE A 187 0.05 0.03 11.64
CA ILE A 187 -0.73 -1.22 11.59
C ILE A 187 0.00 -2.24 10.73
N ILE A 188 0.44 -1.88 9.52
CA ILE A 188 1.18 -2.79 8.62
C ILE A 188 2.47 -3.28 9.27
N SER A 189 3.22 -2.39 9.93
CA SER A 189 4.45 -2.72 10.64
C SER A 189 4.20 -3.65 11.82
N TYR A 190 3.09 -3.46 12.54
CA TYR A 190 2.67 -4.35 13.62
C TYR A 190 2.30 -5.74 13.07
N LEU A 191 1.46 -5.82 12.03
CA LEU A 191 1.08 -7.09 11.39
C LEU A 191 2.30 -7.85 10.87
N TYR A 192 3.26 -7.13 10.29
CA TYR A 192 4.54 -7.68 9.88
C TYR A 192 5.34 -8.24 11.06
N ASN A 193 5.40 -7.53 12.19
CA ASN A 193 6.13 -7.98 13.37
C ASN A 193 5.52 -9.28 13.94
N GLN A 194 4.19 -9.39 13.97
CA GLN A 194 3.50 -10.57 14.49
C GLN A 194 3.64 -11.80 13.59
N THR A 195 3.62 -11.63 12.27
CA THR A 195 3.56 -12.75 11.32
C THR A 195 4.86 -13.01 10.57
N HIS A 196 5.87 -12.15 10.77
CA HIS A 196 7.11 -12.10 9.99
C HIS A 196 6.92 -12.04 8.47
N SER A 197 5.70 -11.69 8.03
CA SER A 197 5.29 -11.56 6.63
C SER A 197 4.57 -10.24 6.42
N PHE A 198 4.84 -9.57 5.30
CA PHE A 198 4.10 -8.35 4.97
C PHE A 198 2.77 -8.65 4.27
N LEU A 199 2.54 -9.90 3.86
CA LEU A 199 1.34 -10.30 3.13
C LEU A 199 0.04 -10.04 3.91
N PRO A 200 -0.04 -10.27 5.24
CA PRO A 200 -1.22 -9.89 6.01
C PRO A 200 -1.56 -8.41 5.90
N GLY A 201 -0.56 -7.51 5.96
CA GLY A 201 -0.76 -6.08 5.76
C GLY A 201 -1.22 -5.74 4.34
N MET A 202 -0.62 -6.39 3.33
CA MET A 202 -0.98 -6.21 1.91
C MET A 202 -2.43 -6.65 1.63
N PHE A 203 -2.82 -7.84 2.07
CA PHE A 203 -4.17 -8.33 1.90
C PHE A 203 -5.18 -7.50 2.69
N SER A 204 -4.87 -7.14 3.95
CA SER A 204 -5.76 -6.29 4.75
C SER A 204 -6.07 -4.97 4.06
N LEU A 205 -5.03 -4.24 3.63
CA LEU A 205 -5.20 -2.97 2.94
C LEU A 205 -5.95 -3.13 1.61
N GLY A 206 -5.57 -4.14 0.81
CA GLY A 206 -6.22 -4.42 -0.47
C GLY A 206 -7.71 -4.74 -0.33
N PHE A 207 -8.07 -5.62 0.62
CA PHE A 207 -9.47 -5.97 0.90
C PHE A 207 -10.28 -4.79 1.41
N VAL A 208 -9.72 -3.98 2.31
CA VAL A 208 -10.43 -2.80 2.84
C VAL A 208 -10.67 -1.78 1.74
N LEU A 209 -9.65 -1.47 0.92
CA LEU A 209 -9.82 -0.56 -0.21
C LEU A 209 -10.83 -1.11 -1.22
N LEU A 210 -10.82 -2.42 -1.48
CA LEU A 210 -11.81 -3.05 -2.36
C LEU A 210 -13.22 -2.94 -1.79
N LEU A 211 -13.41 -3.26 -0.51
CA LEU A 211 -14.71 -3.18 0.16
C LEU A 211 -15.27 -1.76 0.07
N PHE A 212 -14.48 -0.74 0.38
CA PHE A 212 -14.94 0.65 0.31
C PHE A 212 -15.21 1.12 -1.12
N ASN A 213 -14.41 0.69 -2.11
CA ASN A 213 -14.70 0.97 -3.51
C ASN A 213 -15.99 0.29 -3.99
N LEU A 214 -16.25 -0.95 -3.57
CA LEU A 214 -17.50 -1.66 -3.88
C LEU A 214 -18.71 -0.97 -3.23
N LEU A 215 -18.60 -0.56 -1.97
CA LEU A 215 -19.64 0.19 -1.28
C LEU A 215 -19.91 1.53 -1.98
N ASN A 216 -18.86 2.25 -2.39
CA ASN A 216 -18.99 3.50 -3.15
C ASN A 216 -19.65 3.29 -4.53
N TYR A 217 -19.46 2.14 -5.16
CA TYR A 217 -20.05 1.85 -6.46
C TYR A 217 -21.51 1.39 -6.39
N PHE A 218 -21.85 0.55 -5.40
CA PHE A 218 -23.16 -0.11 -5.30
C PHE A 218 -24.15 0.58 -4.35
N VAL A 219 -23.69 1.32 -3.34
CA VAL A 219 -24.54 1.86 -2.27
C VAL A 219 -24.72 3.38 -2.36
N ALA A 220 -23.69 4.10 -2.82
CA ALA A 220 -23.80 5.52 -3.22
C ALA A 220 -24.32 5.60 -4.67
#